data_AF-A0A973M2Y9-F1
#
_entry.id   AF-A0A973M2Y9-F1
#
_cell.length_a   1.000
_cell.length_b   1.000
_cell.length_c   1.000
_cell.angle_alpha   90.00
_cell.angle_beta   90.00
_cell.angle_gamma   90.00
#
_symmetry.space_group_name_H-M   'P 1'
#
loop_
_entity.id
_entity.type
_entity.pdbx_description
1 polymer ?
#
loop_
_entity_poly.entity_id
_entity_poly.type
_entity_poly.pdbx_seq_one_letter_code
_entity_poly.pdbx_strand_id
1 'polypeptide(L)'
;AATAEISRSQIWQWIYSHAITDQGEVITREWVKELFEEEFAKLERFDGDRFRDAHEIFEEVALAPEFPTFLTLPAYARYLCEDAGKEDEYEAGLPEPERAMSAA
;
A
#
# COMPACT_ATOMS: atom_id res chain seq x y z
N ALA A 1 -13.52 -2.41 1.32
CA ALA A 1 -12.44 -3.41 1.28
C ALA A 1 -12.86 -4.69 0.55
N ALA A 2 -13.95 -5.36 0.94
CA ALA A 2 -14.32 -6.69 0.40
C ALA A 2 -14.36 -6.80 -1.14
N THR A 3 -14.89 -5.81 -1.86
CA THR A 3 -14.90 -5.80 -3.33
C THR A 3 -13.47 -5.83 -3.90
N ALA A 4 -12.57 -5.00 -3.39
CA ALA A 4 -11.17 -5.00 -3.82
C ALA A 4 -10.46 -6.32 -3.47
N GLU A 5 -10.79 -6.92 -2.32
CA GLU A 5 -10.27 -8.23 -1.92
C GLU A 5 -10.68 -9.35 -2.88
N ILE A 6 -11.96 -9.43 -3.26
CA ILE A 6 -12.39 -10.48 -4.20
C ILE A 6 -11.83 -10.23 -5.61
N SER A 7 -11.78 -8.98 -6.07
CA SER A 7 -11.23 -8.64 -7.39
C SER A 7 -9.75 -9.00 -7.51
N ARG A 8 -8.91 -8.62 -6.53
CA ARG A 8 -7.47 -8.96 -6.57
C ARG A 8 -7.23 -10.47 -6.47
N SER A 9 -8.05 -11.18 -5.69
CA SER A 9 -7.93 -12.63 -5.50
C SER A 9 -8.19 -13.37 -6.79
N GLN A 10 -9.21 -12.95 -7.56
CA GLN A 10 -9.53 -13.55 -8.87
C GLN A 10 -8.39 -13.35 -9.86
N ILE A 11 -7.88 -12.12 -9.98
CA ILE A 11 -6.76 -11.80 -10.86
C ILE A 11 -5.54 -12.66 -10.52
N TRP A 12 -5.15 -12.68 -9.25
CA TRP A 12 -4.00 -13.48 -8.80
C TRP A 12 -4.20 -14.97 -9.10
N GLN A 13 -5.39 -15.50 -8.81
CA GLN A 13 -5.71 -16.92 -9.03
C GLN A 13 -5.68 -17.29 -10.51
N TRP A 14 -6.22 -16.45 -11.39
CA TRP A 14 -6.20 -16.69 -12.83
C TRP A 14 -4.78 -16.74 -13.38
N ILE A 15 -3.93 -15.80 -12.96
CA ILE A 15 -2.51 -15.81 -13.33
C ILE A 15 -1.83 -17.08 -12.80
N TYR A 16 -1.99 -17.39 -11.51
CA TYR A 16 -1.34 -18.52 -10.86
C TYR A 16 -1.74 -19.87 -11.48
N SER A 17 -3.03 -20.02 -11.80
CA SER A 17 -3.57 -21.25 -12.37
C SER A 17 -3.47 -21.34 -13.89
N HIS A 18 -2.93 -20.31 -14.57
CA HIS A 18 -2.93 -20.21 -16.03
C HIS A 18 -4.34 -20.40 -16.61
N ALA A 19 -5.32 -19.72 -15.99
CA ALA A 19 -6.71 -19.82 -16.40
C ALA A 19 -6.88 -19.42 -17.88
N ILE A 20 -7.84 -20.04 -18.56
CA ILE A 20 -8.08 -19.84 -19.98
C ILE A 20 -9.37 -19.02 -20.13
N THR A 21 -9.34 -17.97 -20.94
CA THR A 21 -10.53 -17.17 -21.27
C THR A 21 -11.53 -17.96 -22.10
N ASP A 22 -12.75 -17.43 -22.24
CA ASP A 22 -13.75 -18.00 -23.14
C ASP A 22 -13.32 -17.99 -24.62
N GLN A 23 -12.36 -17.14 -24.98
CA GLN A 23 -11.73 -17.09 -26.30
C GLN A 23 -10.53 -18.04 -26.46
N GLY A 24 -10.15 -18.78 -25.41
CA GLY A 24 -9.06 -19.75 -25.46
C GLY A 24 -7.67 -19.20 -25.16
N GLU A 25 -7.57 -17.97 -24.63
CA GLU A 25 -6.29 -17.33 -24.30
C GLU A 25 -5.89 -17.59 -22.85
N VAL A 26 -4.60 -17.85 -22.61
CA VAL A 26 -4.08 -18.05 -21.25
C VAL A 26 -3.91 -16.69 -20.56
N ILE A 27 -4.43 -16.57 -19.35
CA ILE A 27 -4.23 -15.39 -18.51
C ILE A 27 -2.80 -15.42 -17.94
N THR A 28 -1.94 -14.54 -18.44
CA THR A 28 -0.55 -14.37 -17.98
C THR A 28 -0.39 -13.11 -17.13
N ARG A 29 0.69 -13.04 -16.34
CA ARG A 29 0.99 -11.84 -15.54
C ARG A 29 1.24 -10.63 -16.43
N GLU A 30 1.98 -10.82 -17.52
CA GLU A 30 2.33 -9.78 -18.48
C GLU A 30 1.07 -9.19 -19.11
N TRP A 31 0.15 -10.04 -19.56
CA TRP A 31 -1.08 -9.59 -20.18
C TRP A 31 -1.99 -8.81 -19.21
N VAL A 32 -2.16 -9.31 -17.99
CA VAL A 32 -2.94 -8.58 -16.97
C VAL A 32 -2.27 -7.25 -16.62
N LYS A 33 -0.94 -7.19 -16.57
CA LYS A 33 -0.22 -5.95 -16.32
C LYS A 33 -0.48 -4.92 -17.42
N GLU A 34 -0.44 -5.31 -18.69
CA GLU A 34 -0.77 -4.44 -19.81
C GLU A 34 -2.20 -3.88 -19.69
N LEU A 35 -3.20 -4.75 -19.44
CA LEU A 35 -4.58 -4.34 -19.22
C LEU A 35 -4.72 -3.39 -18.03
N PHE A 36 -3.99 -3.64 -16.94
CA PHE A 36 -4.00 -2.79 -15.77
C PHE A 36 -3.47 -1.38 -16.09
N GLU A 37 -2.36 -1.26 -16.81
CA GLU A 37 -1.82 0.05 -17.23
C GLU A 37 -2.80 0.78 -18.16
N GLU A 38 -3.45 0.07 -19.08
CA GLU A 38 -4.47 0.64 -19.98
C GLU A 38 -5.68 1.18 -19.22
N GLU A 39 -6.21 0.43 -18.25
CA GLU A 39 -7.33 0.88 -17.42
C GLU A 39 -6.93 2.00 -16.46
N PHE A 40 -5.73 1.93 -15.89
CA PHE A 40 -5.21 2.95 -14.99
C PHE A 40 -5.02 4.30 -15.71
N ALA A 41 -4.57 4.28 -16.96
CA ALA A 41 -4.43 5.48 -17.79
C ALA A 41 -5.76 6.17 -18.12
N LYS A 42 -6.90 5.47 -18.03
CA LYS A 42 -8.24 6.03 -18.27
C LYS A 42 -8.80 6.76 -17.04
N LEU A 43 -8.18 6.63 -15.88
CA LEU A 43 -8.66 7.25 -14.65
C LEU A 43 -8.47 8.77 -14.68
N GLU A 44 -9.55 9.52 -14.47
CA GLU A 44 -9.47 10.99 -14.33
C GLU A 44 -8.77 11.34 -13.01
N ARG A 45 -7.67 12.09 -13.11
CA ARG A 45 -6.87 12.55 -11.97
C ARG A 45 -7.55 13.75 -11.31
N PHE A 46 -7.38 13.87 -10.00
CA PHE A 46 -7.90 15.01 -9.24
C PHE A 46 -6.90 15.44 -8.15
N ASP A 47 -6.98 16.71 -7.76
CA ASP A 47 -6.06 17.25 -6.75
C ASP A 47 -6.15 16.48 -5.44
N GLY A 48 -4.98 15.99 -4.97
CA GLY A 48 -4.88 15.18 -3.76
C GLY A 48 -5.22 13.70 -3.94
N ASP A 49 -5.41 13.22 -5.17
CA ASP A 49 -5.55 11.78 -5.41
C ASP A 49 -4.29 11.00 -4.97
N ARG A 50 -4.50 9.72 -4.67
CA ARG A 50 -3.45 8.77 -4.28
C ARG A 50 -3.36 7.61 -5.26
N PHE A 51 -3.64 7.85 -6.54
CA PHE A 51 -3.71 6.77 -7.53
C PHE A 51 -2.36 6.11 -7.75
N ARG A 52 -1.25 6.86 -7.59
CA ARG A 52 0.09 6.28 -7.62
C ARG A 52 0.29 5.27 -6.49
N ASP A 53 -0.05 5.64 -5.26
CA ASP A 53 0.04 4.74 -4.10
C ASP A 53 -0.85 3.50 -4.29
N ALA A 54 -2.05 3.69 -4.85
CA ALA A 54 -2.98 2.60 -5.16
C ALA A 54 -2.44 1.67 -6.25
N HIS A 55 -1.73 2.21 -7.24
CA HIS A 55 -1.07 1.44 -8.30
C HIS A 55 -0.01 0.50 -7.72
N GLU A 56 0.88 1.05 -6.88
CA GLU A 56 1.94 0.27 -6.23
C GLU A 56 1.36 -0.84 -5.33
N ILE A 57 0.27 -0.55 -4.60
CA ILE A 57 -0.43 -1.56 -3.80
C ILE A 57 -1.05 -2.62 -4.70
N PHE A 58 -1.69 -2.24 -5.81
CA PHE A 58 -2.32 -3.20 -6.72
C PHE A 58 -1.29 -4.18 -7.29
N GLU A 59 -0.13 -3.69 -7.76
CA GLU A 59 0.94 -4.54 -8.27
C GLU A 59 1.37 -5.58 -7.21
N GLU A 60 1.53 -5.16 -5.95
CA GLU A 60 1.91 -6.07 -4.87
C GLU A 60 0.81 -7.09 -4.53
N VAL A 61 -0.44 -6.65 -4.40
CA VAL A 61 -1.50 -7.51 -3.83
C VAL A 61 -2.23 -8.37 -4.86
N ALA A 62 -2.06 -8.08 -6.16
CA ALA A 62 -2.70 -8.78 -7.27
C ALA A 62 -1.69 -9.39 -8.27
N LEU A 63 -0.54 -8.73 -8.50
CA LEU A 63 0.42 -9.10 -9.53
C LEU A 63 1.78 -9.54 -8.99
N ALA A 64 1.94 -9.76 -7.69
CA ALA A 64 3.12 -10.42 -7.14
C ALA A 64 3.04 -11.96 -7.27
N PRO A 65 4.16 -12.69 -7.16
CA PRO A 65 4.15 -14.14 -6.99
C PRO A 65 3.47 -14.57 -5.69
N GLU A 66 3.75 -13.85 -4.59
CA GLU A 66 3.15 -14.09 -3.28
C GLU A 66 1.77 -13.43 -3.18
N PHE A 67 0.84 -14.09 -2.48
CA PHE A 67 -0.51 -13.57 -2.25
C PHE A 67 -0.68 -13.15 -0.79
N PRO A 68 -0.73 -11.84 -0.48
CA PRO A 68 -0.92 -11.39 0.88
C PRO A 68 -2.34 -11.71 1.37
N THR A 69 -2.46 -12.06 2.66
CA THR A 69 -3.74 -12.46 3.27
C THR A 69 -4.82 -11.38 3.14
N PHE A 70 -4.44 -10.11 3.32
CA PHE A 70 -5.32 -8.96 3.14
C PHE A 70 -4.55 -7.82 2.46
N LEU A 71 -5.21 -7.11 1.54
CA LEU A 71 -4.62 -5.92 0.90
C LEU A 71 -4.38 -4.78 1.89
N THR A 72 -5.10 -4.80 3.00
CA THR A 72 -4.99 -3.77 4.04
C THR A 72 -3.68 -3.84 4.80
N LEU A 73 -2.99 -4.99 4.85
CA LEU A 73 -1.72 -5.11 5.56
C LEU A 73 -0.63 -4.21 4.93
N PRO A 74 -0.26 -4.38 3.64
CA PRO A 74 0.72 -3.50 3.01
C PRO A 74 0.24 -2.04 2.93
N ALA A 75 -1.06 -1.82 2.66
CA ALA A 75 -1.60 -0.47 2.58
C ALA A 75 -1.53 0.26 3.93
N TYR A 76 -1.85 -0.42 5.04
CA TYR A 76 -1.79 0.19 6.37
C TYR A 76 -0.35 0.53 6.76
N ALA A 77 0.57 -0.42 6.55
CA ALA A 77 1.98 -0.26 6.89
C ALA A 77 2.64 0.93 6.18
N ARG A 78 2.28 1.20 4.91
CA ARG A 78 2.89 2.30 4.13
C ARG A 78 2.19 3.64 4.25
N TYR A 79 0.87 3.63 4.47
CA TYR A 79 0.04 4.80 4.16
C TYR A 79 -0.92 5.24 5.26
N LEU A 80 -1.05 4.46 6.34
CA LEU A 80 -1.93 4.77 7.47
C LEU A 80 -1.20 4.76 8.82
N CYS A 81 -0.09 4.04 8.93
CA CYS A 81 0.90 4.35 9.97
C CYS A 81 1.64 5.62 9.55
N GLU A 82 1.29 6.76 10.14
CA GLU A 82 2.11 7.97 10.06
C GLU A 82 3.55 7.65 10.48
N ASP A 83 4.51 8.31 9.84
CA ASP A 83 5.89 8.38 10.31
C ASP A 83 5.88 8.66 11.82
N ALA A 84 6.21 7.67 12.65
CA ALA A 84 6.62 7.88 14.03
C ALA A 84 8.02 8.53 14.05
N GLY A 85 8.18 9.63 13.31
CA GLY A 85 9.47 10.16 12.89
C GLY A 85 9.42 11.37 11.96
N LYS A 86 8.49 12.31 12.17
CA LYS A 86 8.90 13.71 12.14
C LYS A 86 9.06 14.12 13.58
N GLU A 87 10.30 14.12 14.05
CA GLU A 87 10.68 14.69 15.34
C GLU A 87 10.22 16.15 15.33
N ASP A 88 9.02 16.41 15.86
CA ASP A 88 8.72 17.72 16.40
C ASP A 88 9.75 17.94 17.51
N GLU A 89 10.66 18.87 17.23
CA GLU A 89 11.67 19.41 18.13
C GLU A 89 11.03 19.66 19.51
N TYR A 90 11.16 18.70 20.42
CA TYR A 90 10.76 18.88 21.81
C TYR A 90 11.86 19.72 22.44
N GLU A 91 11.69 21.04 22.41
CA GLU A 91 12.55 22.00 23.10
C GLU A 91 12.44 21.74 24.61
N ALA A 92 13.21 20.77 25.11
CA ALA A 92 13.27 20.42 26.51
C ALA A 92 14.07 21.50 27.26
N GLY A 93 13.42 22.64 27.53
CA GLY A 93 13.83 23.57 28.56
C GLY A 93 13.67 22.91 29.93
N LEU A 94 14.65 22.11 30.34
CA LEU A 94 14.77 21.68 31.74
C LEU A 94 15.28 22.85 32.58
N PRO A 95 14.57 23.28 33.65
CA PRO A 95 15.13 24.24 34.58
C PRO A 95 16.29 23.60 35.36
N GLU A 96 17.38 24.35 35.54
CA GLU A 96 18.53 23.90 36.34
C GLU A 96 18.12 23.60 37.78
N PRO A 97 18.65 22.53 38.40
CA PRO A 97 18.33 22.22 39.78
C PRO A 97 18.96 23.25 40.72
N GLU A 98 18.09 23.97 41.41
CA GLU A 98 18.41 24.92 42.47
C GLU A 98 19.31 24.25 43.52
N ARG A 99 20.43 24.90 43.82
CA ARG A 99 21.44 24.47 44.80
C ARG A 99 20.78 24.06 46.11
N ALA A 100 20.98 22.81 46.53
CA ALA A 100 20.76 22.39 47.90
C ALA A 100 21.62 23.25 48.84
N MET A 101 20.99 24.19 49.52
CA MET A 101 21.61 25.02 50.54
C MET A 101 21.82 24.17 51.79
N SER A 102 23.09 23.92 52.10
CA SER A 102 23.58 23.33 53.34
C SER A 102 23.29 24.26 54.53
N ALA A 103 22.69 23.70 55.59
CA ALA A 103 22.80 24.12 56.98
C ALA A 103 22.42 22.87 57.82
N ALA A 104 23.37 22.21 58.49
CA ALA A 104 23.98 22.59 59.77
C ALA A 104 22.94 22.57 60.91
#